data_AF-A0A166AX07-F1
#
_entry.id   AF-A0A166AX07-F1
#
_cell.length_a   1.000
_cell.length_b   1.000
_cell.length_c   1.000
_cell.angle_alpha   90.00
_cell.angle_beta   90.00
_cell.angle_gamma   90.00
#
_symmetry.space_group_name_H-M   'P 1'
#
loop_
_entity.id
_entity.type
_entity.pdbx_description
1 polymer ?
#
loop_
_entity_poly.entity_id
_entity_poly.type
_entity_poly.pdbx_seq_one_letter_code
_entity_poly.pdbx_strand_id
1 'polypeptide(L)'
;MPKVICRYKNYDDFYKNRTSIWAEIRRRMNIHATDTASFDKLIFQGKAANRLTYDNHVEDAPDMKKARTNIAALEKEKARTFRFVQASKSLEEDISTKHKMLKVLESQLKQQEKDPKTDPNYRDTAKELKKLLKLQPAVKKKIQEYDSALKALEKAEADYDPLKKQVEKTIPMSVQTDGKNMMLYIGGRAEASVRLRATLAQK
;
A
#
# COMPACT_ATOMS: atom_id res chain seq x y z
N MET A 1 38.35 0.60 1.61
CA MET A 1 37.04 0.52 0.92
C MET A 1 36.73 -0.96 0.70
N PRO A 2 35.52 -1.46 1.01
CA PRO A 2 35.17 -2.86 0.77
C PRO A 2 35.31 -3.23 -0.71
N LYS A 3 35.90 -4.40 -0.98
CA LYS A 3 36.08 -4.97 -2.31
C LYS A 3 34.94 -5.94 -2.61
N VAL A 4 34.28 -5.75 -3.75
CA VAL A 4 33.23 -6.66 -4.22
C VAL A 4 33.85 -8.00 -4.66
N ILE A 5 33.36 -9.08 -4.07
CA ILE A 5 33.79 -10.45 -4.36
C ILE A 5 32.86 -11.05 -5.42
N CYS A 6 31.55 -11.00 -5.20
CA CYS A 6 30.55 -11.49 -6.14
C CYS A 6 29.31 -10.60 -6.13
N ARG A 7 28.62 -10.52 -7.26
CA ARG A 7 27.44 -9.65 -7.46
C ARG A 7 26.34 -10.43 -8.16
N TYR A 8 25.11 -10.20 -7.72
CA TYR A 8 23.91 -10.88 -8.18
C TYR A 8 22.84 -9.85 -8.48
N LYS A 9 21.98 -10.18 -9.44
CA LYS A 9 20.93 -9.27 -9.90
C LYS A 9 19.90 -9.00 -8.81
N ASN A 10 19.54 -10.02 -8.04
CA ASN A 10 18.52 -9.97 -7.00
C ASN A 10 18.67 -11.17 -6.03
N TYR A 11 17.74 -11.29 -5.08
CA TYR A 11 17.67 -12.39 -4.13
C TYR A 11 17.61 -13.77 -4.79
N ASP A 12 16.74 -13.96 -5.78
CA ASP A 12 16.57 -15.27 -6.42
C ASP A 12 17.84 -15.70 -7.17
N ASP A 13 18.49 -14.76 -7.87
CA ASP A 13 19.78 -14.97 -8.54
C ASP A 13 20.88 -15.35 -7.55
N PHE A 14 20.93 -14.70 -6.37
CA PHE A 14 21.86 -15.04 -5.30
C PHE A 14 21.65 -16.48 -4.81
N TYR A 15 20.41 -16.90 -4.52
CA TYR A 15 20.15 -18.22 -3.93
C TYR A 15 20.01 -19.36 -4.94
N LYS A 16 19.96 -19.09 -6.24
CA LYS A 16 19.78 -20.12 -7.28
C LYS A 16 20.97 -21.07 -7.40
N ASN A 17 22.20 -20.66 -7.05
CA ASN A 17 23.38 -21.47 -7.32
C ASN A 17 24.49 -21.39 -6.26
N ARG A 18 24.25 -21.98 -5.08
CA ARG A 18 25.17 -22.00 -3.92
C ARG A 18 26.61 -22.40 -4.26
N THR A 19 26.79 -23.42 -5.11
CA THR A 19 28.13 -23.89 -5.52
C THR A 19 28.89 -22.82 -6.30
N SER A 20 28.19 -22.03 -7.12
CA SER A 20 28.78 -20.93 -7.88
C SER A 20 29.27 -19.79 -6.98
N ILE A 21 28.54 -19.49 -5.90
CA ILE A 21 28.93 -18.44 -4.94
C ILE A 21 30.30 -18.75 -4.33
N TRP A 22 30.49 -19.96 -3.83
CA TRP A 22 31.75 -20.36 -3.21
C TRP A 22 32.89 -20.52 -4.21
N ALA A 23 32.59 -20.97 -5.43
CA ALA A 23 33.60 -21.00 -6.49
C ALA A 23 34.14 -19.59 -6.77
N GLU A 24 33.28 -18.57 -6.82
CA GLU A 24 33.71 -17.19 -7.03
C GLU A 24 34.45 -16.61 -5.82
N ILE A 25 33.98 -16.86 -4.60
CA ILE A 25 34.65 -16.42 -3.37
C ILE A 25 36.06 -17.04 -3.29
N ARG A 26 36.20 -18.36 -3.48
CA ARG A 26 37.50 -19.06 -3.39
C ARG A 26 38.49 -18.63 -4.46
N ARG A 27 38.03 -18.23 -5.66
CA ARG A 27 38.91 -17.66 -6.70
C ARG A 27 39.53 -16.32 -6.30
N ARG A 28 38.86 -15.54 -5.45
CA ARG A 28 39.30 -14.18 -5.07
C ARG A 28 39.89 -14.11 -3.66
N MET A 29 39.59 -15.08 -2.80
CA MET A 29 40.03 -15.12 -1.41
C MET A 29 40.31 -16.55 -0.96
N ASN A 30 41.46 -16.74 -0.31
CA ASN A 30 41.72 -17.94 0.46
C ASN A 30 41.15 -17.76 1.88
N ILE A 31 40.03 -18.43 2.18
CA ILE A 31 39.30 -18.29 3.45
C ILE A 31 39.39 -19.61 4.22
N HIS A 32 39.67 -19.52 5.52
CA HIS A 32 39.72 -20.68 6.40
C HIS A 32 38.37 -21.40 6.46
N ALA A 33 38.39 -22.72 6.66
CA ALA A 33 37.18 -23.55 6.71
C ALA A 33 36.19 -23.12 7.81
N THR A 34 36.69 -22.71 8.98
CA THR A 34 35.87 -22.22 10.10
C THR A 34 35.11 -20.93 9.76
N ASP A 35 35.76 -20.00 9.07
CA ASP A 35 35.13 -18.73 8.67
C ASP A 35 34.16 -18.97 7.50
N THR A 36 34.50 -19.90 6.61
CA THR A 36 33.61 -20.39 5.54
C THR A 36 32.31 -20.93 6.13
N ALA A 37 32.40 -21.82 7.12
CA ALA A 37 31.23 -22.40 7.80
C ALA A 37 30.39 -21.33 8.53
N SER A 38 31.05 -20.36 9.16
CA SER A 38 30.36 -19.26 9.85
C SER A 38 29.58 -18.38 8.87
N PHE A 39 30.17 -18.06 7.72
CA PHE A 39 29.48 -17.31 6.66
C PHE A 39 28.36 -18.13 6.02
N ASP A 40 28.56 -19.43 5.82
CA ASP A 40 27.54 -20.34 5.31
C ASP A 40 26.29 -20.38 6.20
N LYS A 41 26.46 -20.40 7.52
CA LYS A 41 25.34 -20.28 8.46
C LYS A 41 24.61 -18.96 8.27
N LEU A 42 25.35 -17.86 8.18
CA LEU A 42 24.79 -16.52 8.03
C LEU A 42 23.99 -16.35 6.73
N ILE A 43 24.48 -16.84 5.59
CA ILE A 43 23.77 -16.67 4.30
C ILE A 43 22.74 -17.78 4.04
N PHE A 44 23.00 -19.05 4.38
CA PHE A 44 22.12 -20.17 4.03
C PHE A 44 21.22 -20.66 5.15
N GLN A 45 21.68 -20.70 6.40
CA GLN A 45 20.78 -20.97 7.53
C GLN A 45 19.96 -19.73 7.89
N GLY A 46 20.53 -18.53 7.69
CA GLY A 46 19.85 -17.24 7.81
C GLY A 46 18.99 -16.85 6.59
N LYS A 47 18.72 -17.77 5.65
CA LYS A 47 18.03 -17.46 4.39
C LYS A 47 16.69 -16.74 4.58
N ALA A 48 15.87 -17.18 5.53
CA ALA A 48 14.57 -16.55 5.81
C ALA A 48 14.72 -15.11 6.32
N ALA A 49 15.68 -14.86 7.21
CA ALA A 49 15.98 -13.51 7.68
C ALA A 49 16.50 -12.62 6.54
N ASN A 50 17.39 -13.15 5.69
CA ASN A 50 17.89 -12.43 4.52
C ASN A 50 16.77 -12.13 3.51
N ARG A 51 15.75 -13.01 3.38
CA ARG A 51 14.57 -12.74 2.56
C ARG A 51 13.76 -11.58 3.12
N LEU A 52 13.49 -11.59 4.42
CA LEU A 52 12.76 -10.52 5.07
C LEU A 52 13.49 -9.17 4.92
N THR A 53 14.80 -9.15 5.13
CA THR A 53 15.61 -7.94 4.90
C THR A 53 15.53 -7.49 3.44
N TYR A 54 15.62 -8.42 2.49
CA TYR A 54 15.47 -8.10 1.07
C TYR A 54 14.09 -7.50 0.75
N ASP A 55 13.01 -8.12 1.23
CA ASP A 55 11.65 -7.62 1.04
C ASP A 55 11.49 -6.24 1.68
N ASN A 56 12.11 -5.97 2.83
CA ASN A 56 12.12 -4.63 3.42
C ASN A 56 12.81 -3.60 2.51
N HIS A 57 13.93 -3.95 1.85
CA HIS A 57 14.56 -3.06 0.86
C HIS A 57 13.64 -2.78 -0.34
N VAL A 58 12.88 -3.78 -0.78
CA VAL A 58 11.87 -3.63 -1.84
C VAL A 58 10.79 -2.65 -1.39
N GLU A 59 10.18 -2.90 -0.23
CA GLU A 59 9.14 -2.05 0.35
C GLU A 59 9.64 -0.64 0.72
N ASP A 60 10.96 -0.49 0.96
CA ASP A 60 11.59 0.80 1.26
C ASP A 60 11.95 1.63 0.03
N ALA A 61 11.87 1.04 -1.17
CA ALA A 61 12.18 1.73 -2.42
C ALA A 61 11.26 2.95 -2.61
N PRO A 62 11.75 4.06 -3.20
CA PRO A 62 10.98 5.29 -3.37
C PRO A 62 9.63 5.08 -4.06
N ASP A 63 9.57 4.22 -5.07
CA ASP A 63 8.35 3.99 -5.84
C ASP A 63 7.34 3.13 -5.06
N MET A 64 7.79 2.14 -4.28
CA MET A 64 6.91 1.39 -3.37
C MET A 64 6.35 2.30 -2.27
N LYS A 65 7.18 3.18 -1.69
CA LYS A 65 6.73 4.18 -0.71
C LYS A 65 5.65 5.09 -1.29
N LYS A 66 5.86 5.61 -2.51
CA LYS A 66 4.85 6.44 -3.20
C LYS A 66 3.55 5.68 -3.43
N ALA A 67 3.62 4.43 -3.91
CA ALA A 67 2.45 3.60 -4.14
C ALA A 67 1.66 3.36 -2.84
N ARG A 68 2.34 3.00 -1.74
CA ARG A 68 1.72 2.82 -0.42
C ARG A 68 1.08 4.10 0.11
N THR A 69 1.76 5.24 -0.01
CA THR A 69 1.20 6.54 0.38
C THR A 69 -0.05 6.88 -0.44
N ASN A 70 -0.03 6.60 -1.75
CA ASN A 70 -1.19 6.82 -2.61
C ASN A 70 -2.38 5.94 -2.22
N ILE A 71 -2.15 4.64 -1.97
CA ILE A 71 -3.18 3.71 -1.49
C ILE A 71 -3.79 4.23 -0.18
N ALA A 72 -2.97 4.57 0.81
CA ALA A 72 -3.45 5.09 2.10
C ALA A 72 -4.25 6.39 1.96
N ALA A 73 -3.86 7.28 1.02
CA ALA A 73 -4.62 8.49 0.73
C ALA A 73 -5.99 8.19 0.11
N LEU A 74 -6.06 7.23 -0.81
CA LEU A 74 -7.30 6.78 -1.44
C LEU A 74 -8.24 6.08 -0.45
N GLU A 75 -7.71 5.25 0.45
CA GLU A 75 -8.48 4.64 1.54
C GLU A 75 -9.11 5.69 2.45
N LYS A 76 -8.34 6.72 2.81
CA LYS A 76 -8.82 7.84 3.63
C LYS A 76 -9.92 8.62 2.90
N GLU A 77 -9.77 8.86 1.61
CA GLU A 77 -10.77 9.54 0.80
C GLU A 77 -12.06 8.72 0.68
N LYS A 78 -11.93 7.41 0.42
CA LYS A 78 -13.04 6.45 0.41
C LYS A 78 -13.80 6.47 1.75
N ALA A 79 -13.10 6.36 2.87
CA ALA A 79 -13.71 6.38 4.19
C ALA A 79 -14.42 7.72 4.50
N ARG A 80 -13.81 8.85 4.12
CA ARG A 80 -14.39 10.19 4.31
C ARG A 80 -15.71 10.38 3.55
N THR A 81 -15.81 9.79 2.36
CA THR A 81 -16.95 9.95 1.45
C THR A 81 -18.03 8.89 1.66
N PHE A 82 -17.68 7.73 2.24
CA PHE A 82 -18.60 6.62 2.52
C PHE A 82 -19.85 7.02 3.33
N ARG A 83 -19.70 7.92 4.32
CA ARG A 83 -20.84 8.43 5.11
C ARG A 83 -21.92 9.09 4.26
N PHE A 84 -21.57 9.68 3.12
CA PHE A 84 -22.52 10.31 2.21
C PHE A 84 -23.27 9.28 1.36
N VAL A 85 -22.63 8.15 1.05
CA VAL A 85 -23.30 7.01 0.40
C VAL A 85 -24.41 6.46 1.30
N GLN A 86 -24.11 6.30 2.59
CA GLN A 86 -25.12 5.87 3.58
C GLN A 86 -26.23 6.92 3.75
N ALA A 87 -25.87 8.20 3.86
CA ALA A 87 -26.84 9.29 4.01
C ALA A 87 -27.71 9.51 2.76
N SER A 88 -27.26 9.12 1.56
CA SER A 88 -28.03 9.31 0.33
C SER A 88 -29.36 8.56 0.34
N LYS A 89 -29.36 7.32 0.84
CA LYS A 89 -30.59 6.50 0.93
C LYS A 89 -31.62 7.17 1.84
N SER A 90 -31.19 7.59 3.03
CA SER A 90 -32.05 8.32 3.97
C SER A 90 -32.55 9.64 3.38
N LEU A 91 -31.70 10.40 2.69
CA LEU A 91 -32.12 11.64 2.03
C LEU A 91 -33.17 11.41 0.94
N GLU A 92 -33.02 10.37 0.13
CA GLU A 92 -33.99 10.00 -0.91
C GLU A 92 -35.33 9.55 -0.31
N GLU A 93 -35.29 8.76 0.77
CA GLU A 93 -36.48 8.35 1.53
C GLU A 93 -37.20 9.54 2.16
N ASP A 94 -36.47 10.50 2.75
CA ASP A 94 -37.03 11.71 3.34
C ASP A 94 -37.69 12.61 2.28
N ILE A 95 -37.02 12.80 1.13
CA ILE A 95 -37.57 13.55 -0.01
C ILE A 95 -38.87 12.89 -0.50
N SER A 96 -38.86 11.58 -0.68
CA SER A 96 -40.03 10.80 -1.11
C SER A 96 -41.19 10.92 -0.11
N THR A 97 -40.89 10.81 1.19
CA THR A 97 -41.87 10.94 2.28
C THR A 97 -42.47 12.34 2.31
N LYS A 98 -41.66 13.39 2.26
CA LYS A 98 -42.16 14.78 2.25
C LYS A 98 -43.00 15.08 1.01
N HIS A 99 -42.64 14.53 -0.15
CA HIS A 99 -43.48 14.61 -1.36
C HIS A 99 -44.85 13.95 -1.16
N LYS A 100 -44.90 12.76 -0.55
CA LYS A 100 -46.17 12.08 -0.25
C LYS A 100 -47.00 12.87 0.77
N MET A 101 -46.38 13.39 1.83
CA MET A 101 -47.05 14.22 2.83
C MET A 101 -47.68 15.47 2.20
N LEU A 102 -46.96 16.18 1.33
CA LEU A 102 -47.51 17.34 0.62
C LEU A 102 -48.71 16.99 -0.25
N LYS A 103 -48.68 15.85 -0.96
CA LYS A 103 -49.83 15.39 -1.77
C LYS A 103 -51.05 15.10 -0.90
N VAL A 104 -50.87 14.46 0.25
CA VAL A 104 -51.96 14.15 1.18
C VAL A 104 -52.53 15.44 1.76
N LEU A 105 -51.68 16.35 2.26
CA LEU A 105 -52.11 17.65 2.78
C LEU A 105 -52.85 18.45 1.72
N GLU A 106 -52.32 18.53 0.51
CA GLU A 106 -52.96 19.24 -0.60
C GLU A 106 -54.35 18.67 -0.93
N SER A 107 -54.50 17.34 -0.94
CA SER A 107 -55.78 16.70 -1.18
C SER A 107 -56.79 16.98 -0.07
N GLN A 108 -56.36 16.92 1.19
CA GLN A 108 -57.22 17.22 2.35
C GLN A 108 -57.66 18.68 2.37
N LEU A 109 -56.74 19.60 2.10
CA LEU A 109 -57.00 21.04 2.08
C LEU A 109 -57.94 21.42 0.93
N LYS A 110 -57.77 20.82 -0.26
CA LYS A 110 -58.70 20.99 -1.38
C LYS A 110 -60.10 20.46 -1.09
N GLN A 111 -60.23 19.32 -0.41
CA GLN A 111 -61.53 18.80 0.04
C GLN A 111 -62.23 19.73 1.04
N GLN A 112 -61.45 20.51 1.80
CA GLN A 112 -61.96 21.53 2.71
C GLN A 112 -62.13 22.91 2.04
N GLU A 113 -61.95 23.02 0.72
CA GLU A 113 -61.96 24.27 -0.04
C GLU A 113 -60.98 25.34 0.48
N LYS A 114 -59.90 24.92 1.13
CA LYS A 114 -58.85 25.80 1.67
C LYS A 114 -57.66 25.87 0.71
N ASP A 115 -57.06 27.04 0.59
CA ASP A 115 -55.80 27.21 -0.16
C ASP A 115 -54.63 26.57 0.62
N PRO A 116 -53.96 25.53 0.08
CA PRO A 116 -52.83 24.90 0.74
C PRO A 116 -51.67 25.84 1.07
N LYS A 117 -51.51 26.93 0.32
CA LYS A 117 -50.44 27.91 0.56
C LYS A 117 -50.67 28.72 1.84
N THR A 118 -51.87 28.71 2.39
CA THR A 118 -52.20 29.40 3.65
C THR A 118 -52.05 28.50 4.87
N ASP A 119 -52.01 27.17 4.68
CA ASP A 119 -51.87 26.20 5.76
C ASP A 119 -50.41 26.14 6.29
N PRO A 120 -50.18 26.33 7.60
CA PRO A 120 -48.84 26.29 8.19
C PRO A 120 -48.12 24.96 7.96
N ASN A 121 -48.81 23.82 8.11
CA ASN A 121 -48.20 22.49 7.99
C ASN A 121 -47.75 22.21 6.55
N TYR A 122 -48.56 22.61 5.56
CA TYR A 122 -48.19 22.51 4.15
C TYR A 122 -46.96 23.37 3.83
N ARG A 123 -46.94 24.63 4.29
CA ARG A 123 -45.81 25.55 4.08
C ARG A 123 -44.52 25.04 4.72
N ASP A 124 -44.59 24.54 5.95
CA ASP A 124 -43.43 24.03 6.67
C ASP A 124 -42.89 22.76 6.02
N THR A 125 -43.77 21.83 5.64
CA THR A 125 -43.38 20.62 4.90
C THR A 125 -42.75 20.97 3.55
N ALA A 126 -43.29 21.95 2.82
CA ALA A 126 -42.74 22.42 1.55
C ALA A 126 -41.37 23.09 1.72
N LYS A 127 -41.18 23.85 2.81
CA LYS A 127 -39.90 24.47 3.16
C LYS A 127 -38.84 23.43 3.49
N GLU A 128 -39.20 22.39 4.23
CA GLU A 128 -38.32 21.26 4.54
C GLU A 128 -37.93 20.48 3.27
N LEU A 129 -38.90 20.13 2.42
CA LEU A 129 -38.64 19.48 1.14
C LEU A 129 -37.66 20.30 0.28
N LYS A 130 -37.85 21.63 0.21
CA LYS A 130 -36.94 22.51 -0.51
C LYS A 130 -35.52 22.51 0.08
N LYS A 131 -35.36 22.38 1.41
CA LYS A 131 -34.05 22.24 2.04
C LYS A 131 -33.40 20.90 1.67
N LEU A 132 -34.14 19.80 1.72
CA LEU A 132 -33.63 18.46 1.36
C LEU A 132 -33.20 18.40 -0.11
N LEU A 133 -34.01 18.93 -1.02
CA LEU A 133 -33.68 19.01 -2.45
C LEU A 133 -32.42 19.84 -2.73
N LYS A 134 -32.13 20.87 -1.91
CA LYS A 134 -30.88 21.64 -2.02
C LYS A 134 -29.64 20.86 -1.59
N LEU A 135 -29.79 19.87 -0.71
CA LEU A 135 -28.68 19.03 -0.24
C LEU A 135 -28.33 17.91 -1.24
N GLN A 136 -29.32 17.47 -2.03
CA GLN A 136 -29.18 16.34 -2.97
C GLN A 136 -27.99 16.47 -3.95
N PRO A 137 -27.73 17.63 -4.61
CA PRO A 137 -26.60 17.75 -5.51
C PRO A 137 -25.24 17.58 -4.81
N ALA A 138 -25.11 18.11 -3.59
CA ALA A 138 -23.89 18.00 -2.80
C ALA A 138 -23.62 16.55 -2.39
N VAL A 139 -24.66 15.82 -1.96
CA VAL A 139 -24.57 14.39 -1.64
C VAL A 139 -24.20 13.57 -2.88
N LYS A 140 -24.86 13.81 -4.01
CA LYS A 140 -24.56 13.13 -5.29
C LYS A 140 -23.10 13.34 -5.72
N LYS A 141 -22.56 14.56 -5.58
CA LYS A 141 -21.14 14.83 -5.84
C LYS A 141 -20.23 14.01 -4.93
N LYS A 142 -20.56 13.88 -3.65
CA LYS A 142 -19.78 13.06 -2.70
C LYS A 142 -19.81 11.57 -3.01
N ILE A 143 -20.91 11.06 -3.56
CA ILE A 143 -20.99 9.67 -4.05
C ILE A 143 -20.08 9.49 -5.27
N GLN A 144 -20.07 10.43 -6.21
CA GLN A 144 -19.16 10.37 -7.36
C GLN A 144 -17.69 10.41 -6.95
N GLU A 145 -17.35 11.22 -5.94
CA GLU A 145 -16.01 11.25 -5.33
C GLU A 145 -15.67 9.88 -4.70
N TYR A 146 -16.62 9.25 -3.99
CA TYR A 146 -16.46 7.90 -3.43
C TYR A 146 -16.19 6.86 -4.52
N ASP A 147 -17.03 6.80 -5.57
CA ASP A 147 -16.89 5.82 -6.65
C ASP A 147 -15.57 6.00 -7.41
N SER A 148 -15.13 7.25 -7.60
CA SER A 148 -13.85 7.56 -8.22
C SER A 148 -12.68 7.11 -7.35
N ALA A 149 -12.74 7.37 -6.04
CA ALA A 149 -11.72 6.92 -5.10
C ALA A 149 -11.66 5.39 -4.99
N LEU A 150 -12.81 4.71 -5.02
CA LEU A 150 -12.89 3.25 -5.01
C LEU A 150 -12.22 2.64 -6.24
N LYS A 151 -12.56 3.10 -7.44
CA LYS A 151 -11.93 2.61 -8.70
C LYS A 151 -10.43 2.90 -8.73
N ALA A 152 -10.02 4.07 -8.26
CA ALA A 152 -8.61 4.42 -8.18
C ALA A 152 -7.86 3.54 -7.17
N LEU A 153 -8.49 3.20 -6.05
CA LEU A 153 -7.93 2.30 -5.03
C LEU A 153 -7.76 0.88 -5.60
N GLU A 154 -8.80 0.32 -6.21
CA GLU A 154 -8.75 -1.02 -6.83
C GLU A 154 -7.62 -1.11 -7.87
N LYS A 155 -7.48 -0.07 -8.69
CA LYS A 155 -6.38 0.00 -9.66
C LYS A 155 -5.01 0.10 -8.97
N ALA A 156 -4.87 0.96 -7.95
CA ALA A 156 -3.61 1.14 -7.25
C ALA A 156 -3.17 -0.14 -6.51
N GLU A 157 -4.11 -0.89 -5.95
CA GLU A 157 -3.86 -2.20 -5.33
C GLU A 157 -3.47 -3.26 -6.38
N ALA A 158 -4.16 -3.30 -7.52
CA ALA A 158 -3.82 -4.21 -8.62
C ALA A 158 -2.43 -3.93 -9.23
N ASP A 159 -2.03 -2.66 -9.30
CA ASP A 159 -0.73 -2.23 -9.82
C ASP A 159 0.42 -2.43 -8.81
N TYR A 160 0.13 -2.67 -7.52
CA TYR A 160 1.13 -2.79 -6.45
C TYR A 160 2.04 -4.00 -6.61
N ASP A 161 1.48 -5.19 -6.82
CA ASP A 161 2.25 -6.43 -6.98
C ASP A 161 3.14 -6.43 -8.25
N PRO A 162 2.65 -5.99 -9.42
CA PRO A 162 3.51 -5.77 -10.59
C PRO A 162 4.65 -4.80 -10.32
N LEU A 163 4.40 -3.68 -9.64
CA LEU A 163 5.43 -2.71 -9.27
C LEU A 163 6.46 -3.34 -8.33
N LYS A 164 6.02 -4.07 -7.31
CA LYS A 164 6.89 -4.80 -6.38
C LYS A 164 7.85 -5.72 -7.13
N LYS A 165 7.34 -6.53 -8.07
CA LYS A 165 8.16 -7.42 -8.91
C LYS A 165 9.14 -6.68 -9.82
N GLN A 166 8.84 -5.45 -10.24
CA GLN A 166 9.76 -4.62 -10.99
C GLN A 166 10.88 -4.09 -10.10
N VAL A 167 10.55 -3.58 -8.91
CA VAL A 167 11.51 -3.10 -7.91
C VAL A 167 12.42 -4.22 -7.40
N GLU A 168 11.88 -5.43 -7.22
CA GLU A 168 12.68 -6.63 -6.90
C GLU A 168 13.79 -6.90 -7.93
N LYS A 169 13.70 -6.41 -9.17
CA LYS A 169 14.77 -6.59 -10.17
C LYS A 169 15.88 -5.54 -10.08
N THR A 170 15.65 -4.46 -9.32
CA THR A 170 16.58 -3.33 -9.23
C THR A 170 17.41 -3.34 -7.95
N ILE A 171 17.12 -4.24 -7.00
CA ILE A 171 17.83 -4.37 -5.72
C ILE A 171 18.89 -5.47 -5.84
N PRO A 172 20.17 -5.11 -6.08
CA PRO A 172 21.22 -6.09 -6.22
C PRO A 172 21.62 -6.67 -4.85
N MET A 173 22.16 -7.88 -4.89
CA MET A 173 22.89 -8.47 -3.77
C MET A 173 24.37 -8.62 -4.13
N SER A 174 25.25 -8.50 -3.15
CA SER A 174 26.68 -8.75 -3.35
C SER A 174 27.34 -9.25 -2.08
N VAL A 175 28.41 -10.03 -2.23
CA VAL A 175 29.32 -10.32 -1.11
C VAL A 175 30.56 -9.45 -1.28
N GLN A 176 30.95 -8.77 -0.21
CA GLN A 176 32.10 -7.87 -0.20
C GLN A 176 33.02 -8.18 0.98
N THR A 177 34.26 -7.73 0.92
CA THR A 177 35.20 -7.83 2.04
C THR A 177 35.97 -6.53 2.25
N ASP A 178 36.25 -6.20 3.50
CA ASP A 178 37.19 -5.13 3.88
C ASP A 178 38.59 -5.69 4.24
N GLY A 179 38.82 -6.98 3.99
CA GLY A 179 40.04 -7.71 4.37
C GLY A 179 40.00 -8.33 5.78
N LYS A 180 39.10 -7.86 6.67
CA LYS A 180 38.91 -8.40 8.02
C LYS A 180 37.57 -9.14 8.17
N ASN A 181 36.57 -8.69 7.44
CA ASN A 181 35.21 -9.16 7.45
C ASN A 181 34.78 -9.56 6.04
N MET A 182 33.83 -10.48 5.97
CA MET A 182 33.07 -10.78 4.76
C MET A 182 31.62 -10.40 5.03
N MET A 183 31.05 -9.61 4.13
CA MET A 183 29.78 -8.91 4.32
C MET A 183 28.82 -9.24 3.20
N LEU A 184 27.56 -9.50 3.55
CA LEU A 184 26.46 -9.54 2.60
C LEU A 184 25.86 -8.15 2.48
N TYR A 185 25.83 -7.65 1.25
CA TYR A 185 25.19 -6.40 0.89
C TYR A 185 23.88 -6.66 0.16
N ILE A 186 22.82 -5.94 0.53
CA ILE A 186 21.51 -5.92 -0.11
C ILE A 186 21.16 -4.47 -0.41
N GLY A 187 20.81 -4.16 -1.66
CA GLY A 187 20.41 -2.79 -2.03
C GLY A 187 21.49 -1.73 -1.79
N GLY A 188 22.76 -2.14 -1.75
CA GLY A 188 23.89 -1.26 -1.45
C GLY A 188 24.18 -1.02 0.04
N ARG A 189 23.45 -1.66 0.96
CA ARG A 189 23.71 -1.62 2.41
C ARG A 189 24.28 -2.94 2.91
N ALA A 190 25.20 -2.89 3.86
CA ALA A 190 25.73 -4.08 4.53
C ALA A 190 24.71 -4.58 5.56
N GLU A 191 24.13 -5.76 5.33
CA GLU A 191 23.06 -6.30 6.16
C GLU A 191 23.55 -7.38 7.12
N ALA A 192 24.65 -8.03 6.77
CA ALA A 192 25.21 -9.10 7.58
C ALA A 192 26.72 -9.20 7.37
N SER A 193 27.46 -9.58 8.41
CA SER A 193 28.93 -9.57 8.42
C SER A 193 29.50 -10.69 9.27
N VAL A 194 30.54 -11.34 8.78
CA VAL A 194 31.34 -12.34 9.52
C VAL A 194 32.79 -11.90 9.54
N ARG A 195 33.36 -11.80 10.74
CA ARG A 195 34.79 -11.55 10.92
C ARG A 195 35.59 -12.81 10.60
N LEU A 196 36.60 -12.68 9.75
CA LEU A 196 37.43 -13.78 9.26
C LEU A 196 38.54 -14.14 10.25
N ARG A 197 38.18 -14.51 11.48
CA ARG A 197 39.14 -14.66 12.59
C ARG A 197 40.21 -15.72 12.30
N ALA A 198 39.80 -16.89 11.81
CA ALA A 198 40.74 -17.98 11.57
C ALA A 198 41.61 -17.72 10.33
N THR A 199 41.05 -17.07 9.31
CA THR A 199 41.77 -16.64 8.10
C THR A 199 42.81 -15.56 8.43
N LEU A 200 42.49 -14.65 9.35
CA LEU A 200 43.41 -13.61 9.80
C LEU A 200 44.53 -14.15 10.70
N ALA A 201 44.27 -15.21 11.47
CA ALA A 201 45.27 -15.82 12.35
C ALA A 201 46.33 -16.64 11.59
N GLN A 202 46.08 -16.98 10.33
CA GLN A 202 47.00 -17.72 9.45
C GLN A 202 47.89 -16.82 8.59
N LYS A 203 47.66 -15.50 8.60
CA LYS A 203 48.46 -14.51 7.88
C LYS A 203 49.48 -13.87 8.80
#